data_AF-A0A5S9M8A9-F1
#
_entry.id   AF-A0A5S9M8A9-F1
#
_cell.length_a   1.000
_cell.length_b   1.000
_cell.length_c   1.000
_cell.angle_alpha   90.00
_cell.angle_beta   90.00
_cell.angle_gamma   90.00
#
_symmetry.space_group_name_H-M   'P 1'
#
loop_
_entity.id
_entity.type
_entity.pdbx_description
1 polymer ?
#
loop_
_entity_poly.entity_id
_entity_poly.type
_entity_poly.pdbx_seq_one_letter_code
_entity_poly.pdbx_strand_id
1 'polypeptide(L)'
;METIRLTMSQALVKFLNAQYVEFDGKREPFIKGIFTIFGHGNVVGIGQALQENPGRLEVYQGRNEQGMAHAAMAFAKQKHRKQIIACSSSVGPGSANMVTAAATATTSEPNSTSSFCQVTSLLLVSQIQCYNKWNKRMI
;
A
#
# COMPACT_ATOMS: atom_id res chain seq x y z
N MET A 1 -16.95 -11.34 -22.32
CA MET A 1 -15.96 -10.99 -21.30
C MET A 1 -16.46 -11.57 -20.00
N GLU A 2 -15.75 -12.52 -19.42
CA GLU A 2 -16.14 -13.15 -18.15
C GLU A 2 -15.71 -12.24 -16.99
N THR A 3 -16.62 -11.95 -16.07
CA THR A 3 -16.34 -11.10 -14.90
C THR A 3 -16.24 -11.97 -13.65
N ILE A 4 -15.34 -11.59 -12.75
CA ILE A 4 -15.16 -12.25 -11.46
C ILE A 4 -15.64 -11.32 -10.34
N ARG A 5 -16.31 -11.87 -9.31
CA ARG A 5 -16.68 -11.11 -8.12
C ARG A 5 -15.57 -11.18 -7.10
N LEU A 6 -15.12 -10.02 -6.63
CA LEU A 6 -14.08 -9.87 -5.61
C LEU A 6 -14.52 -8.86 -4.57
N THR A 7 -14.05 -9.03 -3.33
CA THR A 7 -14.14 -7.95 -2.34
C THR A 7 -13.18 -6.82 -2.72
N MET A 8 -13.42 -5.62 -2.19
CA MET A 8 -12.54 -4.47 -2.44
C MET A 8 -11.08 -4.75 -2.06
N SER A 9 -10.85 -5.45 -0.93
CA SER A 9 -9.50 -5.79 -0.48
C SER A 9 -8.84 -6.84 -1.37
N GLN A 10 -9.57 -7.85 -1.85
CA GLN A 10 -9.06 -8.81 -2.83
C GLN A 10 -8.72 -8.14 -4.17
N ALA A 11 -9.59 -7.24 -4.65
CA ALA A 11 -9.36 -6.46 -5.86
C ALA A 11 -8.12 -5.57 -5.71
N LEU A 12 -7.93 -4.93 -4.54
CA LEU A 12 -6.75 -4.14 -4.25
C LEU A 12 -5.47 -4.98 -4.27
N VAL A 13 -5.45 -6.14 -3.60
CA VAL A 13 -4.27 -7.03 -3.59
C VAL A 13 -3.94 -7.51 -5.01
N LYS A 14 -4.95 -7.87 -5.81
CA LYS A 14 -4.74 -8.22 -7.23
C LYS A 14 -4.21 -7.03 -8.04
N PHE A 15 -4.76 -5.84 -7.82
CA PHE A 15 -4.30 -4.62 -8.48
C PHE A 15 -2.83 -4.33 -8.18
N LEU A 16 -2.42 -4.42 -6.90
CA LEU A 16 -1.03 -4.20 -6.49
C LEU A 16 -0.07 -5.22 -7.14
N ASN A 17 -0.49 -6.49 -7.23
CA ASN A 17 0.26 -7.54 -7.92
C ASN A 17 0.38 -7.31 -9.44
N ALA A 18 -0.59 -6.63 -10.05
CA ALA A 18 -0.63 -6.33 -11.47
C ALA A 18 0.18 -5.08 -11.86
N GLN A 19 0.86 -4.41 -10.92
CA GLN A 19 1.69 -3.24 -11.21
C GLN A 19 3.10 -3.64 -11.65
N TYR A 20 3.49 -3.14 -12.81
CA TYR A 20 4.81 -3.37 -13.42
C TYR A 20 5.39 -2.05 -13.92
N VAL A 21 6.70 -1.96 -13.90
CA VAL A 21 7.45 -0.91 -14.59
C VAL A 21 8.36 -1.53 -15.64
N GLU A 22 8.61 -0.79 -16.70
CA GLU A 22 9.53 -1.18 -17.75
C GLU A 22 10.67 -0.15 -17.83
N PHE A 23 11.89 -0.64 -17.71
CA PHE A 23 13.10 0.15 -17.87
C PHE A 23 14.11 -0.66 -18.69
N ASP A 24 14.75 -0.01 -19.66
CA ASP A 24 15.79 -0.62 -20.49
C ASP A 24 15.35 -1.96 -21.14
N GLY A 25 14.08 -2.03 -21.55
CA GLY A 25 13.46 -3.23 -22.16
C GLY A 25 13.19 -4.38 -21.18
N LYS A 26 13.38 -4.17 -19.87
CA LYS A 26 13.07 -5.15 -18.83
C LYS A 26 11.83 -4.75 -18.07
N ARG A 27 10.84 -5.63 -18.06
CA ARG A 27 9.59 -5.46 -17.30
C ARG A 27 9.72 -6.15 -15.94
N GLU A 28 9.63 -5.37 -14.88
CA GLU A 28 9.76 -5.86 -13.51
C GLU A 28 8.55 -5.49 -12.64
N PRO A 29 8.21 -6.34 -11.65
CA PRO A 29 7.31 -6.02 -10.56
C PRO A 29 7.58 -4.67 -9.87
N PHE A 30 6.63 -3.74 -9.97
CA PHE A 30 6.79 -2.42 -9.37
C PHE A 30 6.61 -2.43 -7.85
N ILE A 31 5.60 -3.15 -7.35
CA ILE A 31 5.33 -3.25 -5.91
C ILE A 31 5.91 -4.56 -5.41
N LYS A 32 6.98 -4.51 -4.60
CA LYS A 32 7.62 -5.71 -4.05
C LYS A 32 6.76 -6.36 -2.97
N GLY A 33 6.15 -5.54 -2.13
CA GLY A 33 5.43 -6.02 -0.96
C GLY A 33 4.61 -4.94 -0.29
N ILE A 34 4.06 -5.30 0.86
CA ILE A 34 3.26 -4.43 1.72
C ILE A 34 3.73 -4.54 3.17
N PHE A 35 4.12 -3.40 3.71
CA PHE A 35 4.26 -3.19 5.13
C PHE A 35 2.88 -2.99 5.76
N THR A 36 2.60 -3.68 6.84
CA THR A 36 1.31 -3.54 7.53
C THR A 36 1.45 -3.59 9.05
N ILE A 37 0.71 -2.70 9.71
CA ILE A 37 0.38 -2.82 11.12
C ILE A 37 -1.11 -3.15 11.21
N PHE A 38 -1.41 -4.39 11.61
CA PHE A 38 -2.78 -4.85 11.74
C PHE A 38 -3.44 -4.26 12.99
N GLY A 39 -4.54 -3.56 12.78
CA GLY A 39 -5.52 -3.18 13.77
C GLY A 39 -6.92 -3.56 13.31
N HIS A 40 -7.91 -3.33 14.16
CA HIS A 40 -9.30 -3.72 13.90
C HIS A 40 -9.85 -3.22 12.55
N GLY A 41 -9.39 -2.06 12.06
CA GLY A 41 -9.85 -1.47 10.81
C GLY A 41 -9.35 -2.15 9.54
N ASN A 42 -8.12 -2.69 9.53
CA ASN A 42 -7.47 -3.20 8.31
C ASN A 42 -7.30 -4.72 8.29
N VAL A 43 -7.28 -5.38 9.46
CA VAL A 43 -7.07 -6.83 9.58
C VAL A 43 -8.18 -7.64 8.90
N VAL A 44 -9.44 -7.23 9.08
CA VAL A 44 -10.61 -7.92 8.51
C VAL A 44 -10.82 -7.65 7.01
N GLY A 45 -10.04 -6.75 6.41
CA GLY A 45 -10.10 -6.45 4.98
C GLY A 45 -8.84 -6.92 4.27
N ILE A 46 -7.79 -6.09 4.34
CA ILE A 46 -6.52 -6.37 3.67
C ILE A 46 -5.79 -7.53 4.33
N GLY A 47 -5.86 -7.68 5.65
CA GLY A 47 -5.26 -8.83 6.34
C GLY A 47 -5.81 -10.15 5.83
N GLN A 48 -7.14 -10.28 5.77
CA GLN A 48 -7.79 -11.45 5.18
C GLN A 48 -7.41 -11.65 3.71
N ALA A 49 -7.47 -10.60 2.88
CA ALA A 49 -7.14 -10.72 1.45
C ALA A 49 -5.68 -11.16 1.20
N LEU A 50 -4.74 -10.65 2.00
CA LEU A 50 -3.33 -11.06 1.95
C LEU A 50 -3.11 -12.47 2.49
N GLN A 51 -3.90 -12.91 3.47
CA GLN A 51 -3.84 -14.28 3.97
C GLN A 51 -4.38 -15.28 2.92
N GLU A 52 -5.49 -14.94 2.25
CA GLU A 52 -6.12 -15.80 1.24
C GLU A 52 -5.26 -15.93 -0.03
N ASN A 53 -4.80 -14.80 -0.57
CA ASN A 53 -3.97 -14.80 -1.77
C ASN A 53 -3.11 -13.52 -1.85
N PRO A 54 -1.88 -13.54 -1.30
CA PRO A 54 -0.97 -12.39 -1.39
C PRO A 54 -0.38 -12.21 -2.80
N GLY A 55 -0.51 -13.23 -3.67
CA GLY A 55 0.20 -13.30 -4.94
C GLY A 55 1.71 -13.34 -4.72
N ARG A 56 2.43 -12.38 -5.30
CA ARG A 56 3.88 -12.18 -5.15
C ARG A 56 4.25 -11.10 -4.13
N LEU A 57 3.27 -10.50 -3.44
CA LEU A 57 3.53 -9.45 -2.46
C LEU A 57 4.12 -10.05 -1.19
N GLU A 58 5.32 -9.62 -0.82
CA GLU A 58 5.88 -9.91 0.49
C GLU A 58 5.14 -9.09 1.56
N VAL A 59 4.66 -9.74 2.62
CA VAL A 59 3.97 -9.07 3.74
C VAL A 59 4.97 -8.85 4.86
N TYR A 60 5.23 -7.59 5.19
CA TYR A 60 6.14 -7.21 6.26
C TYR A 60 5.37 -6.66 7.45
N GLN A 61 5.57 -7.26 8.62
CA GLN A 61 4.94 -6.80 9.85
C GLN A 61 5.65 -5.55 10.39
N GLY A 62 4.95 -4.41 10.35
CA GLY A 62 5.40 -3.19 11.02
C GLY A 62 5.13 -3.25 12.53
N ARG A 63 5.94 -2.52 13.30
CA ARG A 63 5.72 -2.27 14.74
C ARG A 63 5.60 -0.79 15.09
N ASN A 64 6.00 0.09 14.16
CA ASN A 64 5.94 1.54 14.29
C ASN A 64 5.64 2.12 12.91
N GLU A 65 4.55 2.86 12.75
CA GLU A 65 4.12 3.36 11.44
C GLU A 65 5.10 4.36 10.83
N GLN A 66 5.73 5.22 11.63
CA GLN A 66 6.76 6.16 11.17
C GLN A 66 7.99 5.42 10.62
N GLY A 67 8.56 4.53 11.42
CA GLY A 67 9.75 3.77 11.03
C GLY A 67 9.50 2.91 9.79
N MET A 68 8.33 2.28 9.73
CA MET A 68 7.88 1.49 8.59
C MET A 68 7.76 2.33 7.30
N ALA A 69 7.14 3.52 7.38
CA ALA A 69 6.99 4.40 6.23
C ALA A 69 8.36 4.96 5.76
N HIS A 70 9.25 5.31 6.68
CA HIS A 70 10.61 5.72 6.33
C HIS A 70 11.45 4.59 5.73
N ALA A 71 11.29 3.35 6.21
CA ALA A 71 11.95 2.18 5.62
C ALA A 71 11.48 1.93 4.18
N ALA A 72 10.17 2.03 3.91
CA ALA A 72 9.62 1.94 2.56
C ALA A 72 10.15 3.05 1.63
N MET A 73 10.23 4.29 2.13
CA MET A 73 10.82 5.41 1.41
C MET A 73 12.31 5.18 1.10
N ALA A 74 13.08 4.72 2.08
CA ALA A 74 14.51 4.41 1.91
C ALA A 74 14.72 3.28 0.90
N PHE A 75 13.92 2.20 0.98
CA PHE A 75 13.94 1.11 0.01
C PHE A 75 13.69 1.60 -1.41
N ALA A 76 12.64 2.41 -1.59
CA ALA A 76 12.32 2.94 -2.91
C ALA A 76 13.45 3.82 -3.44
N LYS A 77 14.08 4.65 -2.59
CA LYS A 77 15.25 5.45 -2.98
C LYS A 77 16.44 4.57 -3.38
N GLN A 78 16.73 3.52 -2.62
CA GLN A 78 17.80 2.56 -2.92
C GLN A 78 17.55 1.81 -4.23
N LYS A 79 16.29 1.55 -4.57
CA LYS A 79 15.89 0.93 -5.84
C LYS A 79 15.71 1.92 -6.98
N HIS A 80 16.21 3.16 -6.84
CA HIS A 80 16.04 4.22 -7.82
C HIS A 80 14.57 4.41 -8.25
N ARG A 81 13.64 4.16 -7.31
CA ARG A 81 12.19 4.23 -7.48
C ARG A 81 11.64 3.30 -8.57
N LYS A 82 12.42 2.32 -9.02
CA LYS A 82 11.97 1.24 -9.94
C LYS A 82 11.19 0.15 -9.20
N GLN A 83 11.25 0.15 -7.86
CA GLN A 83 10.49 -0.76 -7.03
C GLN A 83 10.11 -0.08 -5.71
N ILE A 84 8.89 -0.34 -5.23
CA ILE A 84 8.34 0.24 -4.00
C ILE A 84 7.76 -0.82 -3.07
N ILE A 85 7.55 -0.43 -1.81
CA ILE A 85 6.81 -1.22 -0.82
C ILE A 85 5.61 -0.36 -0.38
N ALA A 86 4.40 -0.92 -0.44
CA ALA A 86 3.20 -0.25 0.04
C ALA A 86 3.15 -0.25 1.57
N CYS A 87 2.50 0.73 2.19
CA CYS A 87 2.37 0.82 3.65
C CYS A 87 0.89 0.90 4.05
N SER A 88 0.48 0.06 4.98
CA SER A 88 -0.87 -0.03 5.51
C SER A 88 -0.87 0.12 7.03
N SER A 89 -1.74 0.99 7.52
CA SER A 89 -2.11 1.05 8.93
C SER A 89 -3.64 1.08 9.07
N SER A 90 -4.12 0.83 10.29
CA SER A 90 -5.52 1.05 10.62
C SER A 90 -5.86 2.54 10.58
N VAL A 91 -7.14 2.86 10.35
CA VAL A 91 -7.66 4.22 10.55
C VAL A 91 -7.41 4.67 11.99
N GLY A 92 -6.91 5.90 12.17
CA GLY A 92 -6.61 6.49 13.47
C GLY A 92 -5.18 7.06 13.56
N PRO A 93 -4.61 7.19 14.78
CA PRO A 93 -3.29 7.79 14.99
C PRO A 93 -2.16 7.16 14.16
N GLY A 94 -2.24 5.85 13.90
CA GLY A 94 -1.28 5.15 13.04
C GLY A 94 -1.21 5.69 11.60
N SER A 95 -2.32 6.20 11.06
CA SER A 95 -2.32 6.86 9.75
C SER A 95 -1.68 8.24 9.80
N ALA A 96 -1.94 9.02 10.86
CA ALA A 96 -1.32 10.32 11.08
C ALA A 96 0.20 10.20 11.27
N ASN A 97 0.66 9.13 11.92
CA ASN A 97 2.08 8.84 12.09
C ASN A 97 2.84 8.71 10.77
N MET A 98 2.20 8.36 9.66
CA MET A 98 2.89 8.24 8.36
C MET A 98 2.97 9.56 7.59
N VAL A 99 2.31 10.64 8.05
CA VAL A 99 2.22 11.92 7.33
C VAL A 99 3.60 12.57 7.17
N THR A 100 4.44 12.53 8.20
CA THR A 100 5.80 13.08 8.11
C THR A 100 6.62 12.38 7.02
N ALA A 101 6.57 11.04 6.98
CA ALA A 101 7.25 10.27 5.95
C ALA A 101 6.69 10.56 4.55
N ALA A 102 5.36 10.72 4.41
CA ALA A 102 4.73 11.10 3.15
C ALA A 102 5.15 12.52 2.70
N ALA A 103 5.23 13.47 3.62
CA ALA A 103 5.71 14.82 3.35
C ALA A 103 7.18 14.81 2.90
N THR A 104 8.05 14.07 3.60
CA THR A 104 9.46 13.90 3.20
C THR A 104 9.59 13.24 1.83
N ALA A 105 8.79 12.21 1.54
CA ALA A 105 8.80 11.57 0.22
C ALA A 105 8.42 12.57 -0.88
N THR A 106 7.42 13.41 -0.63
CA THR A 106 6.97 14.46 -1.56
C THR A 106 8.05 15.51 -1.80
N THR A 107 8.63 16.06 -0.74
CA THR A 107 9.63 17.13 -0.86
C THR A 107 10.95 16.63 -1.43
N SER A 108 11.28 15.36 -1.21
CA SER A 108 12.51 14.78 -1.73
C SER A 108 12.60 14.90 -3.25
N GLU A 109 11.47 14.93 -3.98
CA GLU A 109 11.43 15.14 -5.43
C GLU A 109 10.08 15.74 -5.93
N PRO A 110 10.02 17.04 -6.25
CA PRO A 110 8.80 17.69 -6.74
C PRO A 110 8.40 17.35 -8.20
N ASN A 111 9.29 16.73 -8.99
CA ASN A 111 9.11 16.58 -10.45
C ASN A 111 8.94 15.14 -10.95
N SER A 112 8.78 14.15 -10.08
CA SER A 112 8.60 12.75 -10.49
C SER A 112 7.17 12.28 -10.21
N THR A 113 6.47 11.78 -11.23
CA THR A 113 5.19 11.06 -11.11
C THR A 113 5.26 9.87 -10.14
N SER A 114 6.46 9.41 -9.78
CA SER A 114 6.70 8.40 -8.73
C SER A 114 6.43 8.90 -7.30
N SER A 115 6.57 10.21 -7.03
CA SER A 115 6.29 10.83 -5.73
C SER A 115 4.79 10.74 -5.40
N PHE A 116 3.93 10.85 -6.41
CA PHE A 116 2.48 10.64 -6.25
C PHE A 116 2.15 9.20 -5.84
N CYS A 117 2.88 8.20 -6.37
CA CYS A 117 2.61 6.78 -6.12
C CYS A 117 3.05 6.31 -4.73
N GLN A 118 4.13 6.88 -4.18
CA GLN A 118 4.55 6.65 -2.79
C GLN A 118 3.51 7.17 -1.80
N VAL A 119 2.97 8.37 -2.03
CA VAL A 119 1.98 9.01 -1.14
C VAL A 119 0.58 8.40 -1.31
N THR A 120 0.17 8.02 -2.53
CA THR A 120 -1.14 7.37 -2.75
C THR A 120 -1.20 5.96 -2.16
N SER A 121 -0.11 5.19 -2.16
CA SER A 121 -0.10 3.86 -1.53
C SER A 121 -0.33 3.92 0.00
N LEU A 122 0.15 4.98 0.64
CA LEU A 122 0.01 5.23 2.09
C LEU A 122 -1.41 5.66 2.48
N LEU A 123 -2.09 6.44 1.63
CA LEU A 123 -3.40 7.04 1.93
C LEU A 123 -4.59 6.23 1.42
N LEU A 124 -4.48 5.53 0.27
CA LEU A 124 -5.61 4.77 -0.27
C LEU A 124 -6.06 3.67 0.69
N VAL A 125 -5.10 3.01 1.37
CA VAL A 125 -5.40 1.86 2.22
C VAL A 125 -6.22 2.24 3.47
N SER A 126 -6.00 3.42 4.04
CA SER A 126 -6.78 3.89 5.19
C SER A 126 -8.16 4.41 4.78
N GLN A 127 -8.27 5.09 3.64
CA GLN A 127 -9.54 5.60 3.09
C GLN A 127 -10.50 4.47 2.67
N ILE A 128 -9.98 3.38 2.08
CA ILE A 128 -10.76 2.20 1.68
C ILE A 128 -11.47 1.52 2.88
N GLN A 129 -10.90 1.60 4.08
CA GLN A 129 -11.51 1.02 5.30
C GLN A 129 -12.71 1.81 5.80
N CYS A 130 -12.74 3.13 5.60
CA CYS A 130 -13.91 3.94 5.95
C CYS A 130 -15.13 3.47 5.14
N TYR A 131 -14.92 3.15 3.86
CA TYR A 131 -15.98 2.65 2.97
C TYR A 131 -16.63 1.34 3.47
N ASN A 132 -15.82 0.37 3.94
CA ASN A 132 -16.35 -0.89 4.48
C ASN A 132 -17.06 -0.73 5.84
N LYS A 133 -16.68 0.24 6.66
CA LYS A 133 -17.35 0.52 7.95
C LYS A 133 -18.72 1.17 7.75
N TRP A 134 -18.87 1.99 6.70
CA TRP A 134 -20.15 2.61 6.33
C TRP A 134 -21.14 1.62 5.72
N ASN A 135 -20.68 0.59 5.00
CA ASN A 135 -21.57 -0.41 4.39
C ASN A 135 -22.21 -1.39 5.41
N LYS A 136 -21.69 -1.48 6.64
CA LYS A 136 -22.33 -2.23 7.74
C LYS A 136 -23.41 -1.46 8.50
N ARG A 137 -23.71 -0.21 8.11
CA ARG A 137 -24.82 0.59 8.67
C ARG A 137 -25.99 0.81 7.69
N MET A 138 -25.96 0.21 6.51
CA MET A 138 -27.02 0.29 5.49
C MET A 138 -27.40 -1.08 4.93
N ILE A 139 -27.48 -2.09 5.80
CA ILE A 139 -28.25 -3.32 5.59
C ILE A 139 -28.98 -3.61 6.90
#